data_AF-A0A8D8KXR0-F1
#
_entry.id   AF-A0A8D8KXR0-F1
#
_cell.length_a   1.000
_cell.length_b   1.000
_cell.length_c   1.000
_cell.angle_alpha   90.00
_cell.angle_beta   90.00
_cell.angle_gamma   90.00
#
_symmetry.space_group_name_H-M   'P 1'
#
loop_
_entity.id
_entity.type
_entity.pdbx_description
1 polymer ?
#
loop_
_entity_poly.entity_id
_entity_poly.type
_entity_poly.pdbx_seq_one_letter_code
_entity_poly.pdbx_strand_id
1 'polypeptide(L)'
;RGKSTGEGIVEYKNKPSASAALKHCSEKCFFLDSSLRPCFVEPYTYQDNNSDGLSEKLINKKIPEFLKSRQQGPRFADQGSFEHEYGQRWKHMHEMYKQKVEALKRDMVMEEEKLEAQMEFARHEHEIEQLREQLRMREQDKDRKKAEWEMKERFVNESRERLQMQMSDQRMGFQGNNSFNNRNNSFDMMNQGGGGGGGNRNNSFGGEVRDYGHGGQKRQSRFDNHEMNQMNQQQDQQQGQQQQQQQHHQ
;
A
#
# COMPACT_ATOMS: atom_id res chain seq x y z
N ARG A 1 -4.58 -2.42 33.00
CA ARG A 1 -4.85 -1.95 31.61
C ARG A 1 -4.38 -3.05 30.66
N GLY A 2 -5.28 -3.74 29.96
CA GLY A 2 -4.98 -4.93 29.15
C GLY A 2 -4.65 -4.65 27.68
N LYS A 3 -3.77 -3.67 27.41
CA LYS A 3 -3.23 -3.49 26.07
C LYS A 3 -2.07 -4.46 25.86
N SER A 4 -1.91 -5.00 24.64
CA SER A 4 -0.80 -5.88 24.29
C SER A 4 0.54 -5.15 24.43
N THR A 5 1.56 -5.87 24.89
CA THR A 5 2.96 -5.38 24.96
C THR A 5 3.71 -5.60 23.66
N GLY A 6 3.15 -6.36 22.71
CA GLY A 6 3.85 -6.77 21.48
C GLY A 6 4.84 -7.92 21.66
N GLU A 7 4.98 -8.45 22.89
CA GLU A 7 5.87 -9.55 23.24
C GLU A 7 5.06 -10.78 23.66
N GLY A 8 5.61 -11.97 23.43
CA GLY A 8 4.98 -13.24 23.81
C GLY A 8 6.00 -14.34 24.08
N ILE A 9 5.63 -15.30 24.93
CA ILE A 9 6.45 -16.47 25.25
C ILE A 9 5.82 -17.70 24.60
N VAL A 10 6.65 -18.47 23.87
CA VAL A 10 6.24 -19.73 23.25
C VAL A 10 7.05 -20.86 23.84
N GLU A 11 6.37 -21.79 24.52
CA GLU A 11 6.99 -22.96 25.10
C GLU A 11 6.81 -24.18 24.20
N TYR A 12 7.92 -24.86 23.89
CA TYR A 12 7.92 -26.06 23.08
C TYR A 12 8.06 -27.32 23.95
N LYS A 13 7.42 -28.41 23.52
CA LYS A 13 7.55 -29.72 24.16
C LYS A 13 8.99 -30.24 24.20
N ASN A 14 9.80 -29.94 23.19
CA ASN A 14 11.17 -30.43 23.08
C ASN A 14 12.11 -29.35 22.51
N LYS A 15 13.41 -29.49 22.82
CA LYS A 15 14.46 -28.56 22.39
C LYS A 15 14.66 -28.51 20.86
N PRO A 16 14.69 -29.65 20.13
CA PRO A 16 14.88 -29.62 18.68
C PRO A 16 13.84 -28.78 17.94
N SER A 17 12.56 -28.85 18.32
CA SER A 17 11.50 -28.04 17.71
C SER A 17 11.71 -26.55 17.98
N ALA A 18 12.07 -26.17 19.22
CA ALA A 18 12.39 -24.77 19.54
C ALA A 18 13.59 -24.25 18.74
N SER A 19 14.67 -25.04 18.64
CA SER A 19 15.86 -24.67 17.88
C SER A 19 15.58 -24.55 16.37
N ALA A 20 14.73 -25.42 15.82
CA ALA A 20 14.32 -25.34 14.42
C ALA A 20 13.48 -24.08 14.13
N ALA A 21 12.54 -23.74 15.02
CA ALA A 21 11.72 -22.54 14.90
C ALA A 21 12.57 -21.26 15.00
N LEU A 22 13.48 -21.19 15.98
CA LEU A 22 14.42 -20.08 16.12
C LEU A 22 15.24 -19.91 14.84
N LYS A 23 15.85 -20.99 14.33
CA LYS A 23 16.64 -20.95 13.08
C LYS A 23 15.79 -20.46 11.90
N HIS A 24 14.58 -20.99 11.72
CA HIS A 24 13.72 -20.59 10.62
C HIS A 24 13.30 -19.11 10.69
N CYS A 25 12.96 -18.60 11.87
CA CYS A 25 12.57 -17.20 12.04
C CYS A 25 13.76 -16.23 11.96
N SER A 26 14.98 -16.70 12.21
CA SER A 26 16.20 -15.91 11.96
C SER A 26 16.56 -15.86 10.46
N GLU A 27 16.31 -16.92 9.70
CA GLU A 27 16.66 -17.00 8.27
C GLU A 27 15.57 -16.46 7.35
N LYS A 28 14.30 -16.49 7.76
CA LYS A 28 13.13 -16.13 6.94
C LYS A 28 12.20 -15.18 7.67
N CYS A 29 11.42 -14.41 6.92
CA CYS A 29 10.36 -13.56 7.46
C CYS A 29 9.11 -14.40 7.77
N PHE A 30 8.80 -14.54 9.06
CA PHE A 30 7.58 -15.21 9.52
C PHE A 30 6.53 -14.16 9.92
N PHE A 31 5.38 -14.16 9.24
CA PHE A 31 4.28 -13.23 9.48
C PHE A 31 3.10 -13.97 10.11
N LEU A 32 2.42 -13.36 11.09
CA LEU A 32 1.25 -13.94 11.77
C LEU A 32 -0.08 -13.44 11.22
N ASP A 33 -0.10 -12.23 10.66
CA ASP A 33 -1.29 -11.57 10.14
C ASP A 33 -1.01 -10.95 8.76
N SER A 34 -1.93 -10.13 8.27
CA SER A 34 -1.76 -9.40 7.00
C SER A 34 -0.74 -8.26 7.10
N SER A 35 -0.25 -7.94 8.30
CA SER A 35 0.80 -6.94 8.45
C SER A 35 2.13 -7.52 7.93
N LEU A 36 2.91 -6.69 7.26
CA LEU A 36 4.24 -7.08 6.76
C LEU A 36 5.32 -6.89 7.84
N ARG A 37 4.97 -7.12 9.11
CA ARG A 37 5.90 -7.06 10.25
C ARG A 37 6.27 -8.49 10.66
N PRO A 38 7.49 -8.95 10.41
CA PRO A 38 7.88 -10.31 10.78
C PRO A 38 8.02 -10.43 12.30
N CYS A 39 7.79 -11.63 12.83
CA CYS A 39 8.04 -11.92 14.23
C CYS A 39 9.54 -12.09 14.48
N PHE A 40 10.05 -11.37 15.48
CA PHE A 40 11.40 -11.57 16.00
C PHE A 40 11.36 -12.62 17.11
N VAL A 41 12.21 -13.64 16.98
CA VAL A 41 12.27 -14.74 17.94
C VAL A 41 13.65 -14.76 18.57
N GLU A 42 13.67 -14.65 19.89
CA GLU A 42 14.89 -14.72 20.69
C GLU A 42 14.79 -15.88 21.69
N PRO A 43 15.91 -16.53 22.05
CA PRO A 43 15.93 -17.51 23.13
C PRO A 43 15.45 -16.86 24.44
N TYR A 44 14.45 -17.46 25.07
CA TYR A 44 14.00 -16.99 26.37
C TYR A 44 15.10 -17.20 27.41
N THR A 45 15.54 -16.10 28.04
CA THR A 45 16.41 -16.18 29.22
C THR A 45 15.52 -16.34 30.44
N TYR A 46 15.62 -17.51 31.08
CA TYR A 46 14.88 -17.75 32.31
C TYR A 46 15.38 -16.76 33.36
N GLN A 47 14.55 -15.76 33.66
CA GLN A 47 14.77 -14.96 34.85
C GLN A 47 14.39 -15.88 36.01
N ASP A 48 15.36 -16.16 36.87
CA ASP A 48 15.11 -16.96 38.07
C ASP A 48 14.19 -16.17 38.99
N ASN A 49 12.89 -16.33 38.75
CA ASN A 49 11.83 -15.75 39.55
C ASN A 49 11.64 -16.54 40.86
N ASN A 50 12.60 -17.39 41.26
CA ASN A 50 12.62 -17.96 42.59
C ASN A 50 12.56 -16.81 43.60
N SER A 51 11.46 -16.80 44.36
CA SER A 51 11.19 -15.86 45.45
C SER A 51 12.32 -15.80 46.49
N ASP A 52 13.23 -16.77 46.50
CA ASP A 52 14.28 -16.92 47.50
C ASP A 52 15.50 -16.01 47.24
N GLY A 53 15.65 -15.47 46.03
CA GLY A 53 16.74 -14.57 45.66
C GLY A 53 18.13 -15.09 46.03
N LEU A 54 19.08 -14.17 46.28
CA LEU A 54 20.42 -14.53 46.75
C LEU A 54 20.48 -14.46 48.29
N SER A 55 20.23 -15.59 48.96
CA SER A 55 20.30 -15.63 50.43
C SER A 55 21.74 -15.44 50.94
N GLU A 56 21.90 -14.78 52.10
CA GLU A 56 23.20 -14.55 52.74
C GLU A 56 23.98 -15.84 53.05
N LYS A 57 23.27 -16.98 53.17
CA LYS A 57 23.88 -18.30 53.39
C LYS A 57 24.60 -18.82 52.14
N LEU A 58 24.16 -18.42 50.96
CA LEU A 58 24.73 -18.83 49.67
C LEU A 58 25.91 -17.95 49.24
N ILE A 59 26.13 -16.81 49.90
CA ILE A 59 27.21 -15.89 49.56
C ILE A 59 28.54 -16.43 50.09
N ASN A 60 29.57 -16.45 49.24
CA ASN A 60 30.91 -16.85 49.62
C ASN A 60 31.58 -15.80 50.53
N LYS A 61 31.52 -16.02 51.84
CA LYS A 61 32.06 -15.14 52.88
C LYS A 61 33.59 -15.09 52.94
N LYS A 62 34.29 -16.00 52.23
CA LYS A 62 35.75 -16.05 52.20
C LYS A 62 36.36 -15.04 51.23
N ILE A 63 35.54 -14.45 50.35
CA ILE A 63 35.98 -13.44 49.38
C ILE A 63 36.34 -12.15 50.14
N PRO A 64 37.57 -11.61 50.04
CA PRO A 64 37.98 -10.39 50.74
C PRO A 64 37.07 -9.18 50.45
N GLU A 65 36.55 -9.07 49.23
CA GLU A 65 35.62 -8.05 48.79
C GLU A 65 34.28 -8.10 49.56
N PHE A 66 33.83 -9.30 49.94
CA PHE A 66 32.62 -9.49 50.75
C PHE A 66 32.78 -8.83 52.12
N LEU A 67 33.94 -9.05 52.77
CA LEU A 67 34.23 -8.48 54.08
C LEU A 67 34.46 -6.96 53.96
N LYS A 68 35.22 -6.52 52.94
CA LYS A 68 35.51 -5.10 52.70
C LYS A 68 34.25 -4.28 52.46
N SER A 69 33.34 -4.77 51.60
CA SER A 69 32.08 -4.05 51.28
C SER A 69 31.14 -3.90 52.48
N ARG A 70 31.18 -4.83 53.44
CA ARG A 70 30.35 -4.81 54.66
C ARG A 70 30.99 -4.05 55.83
N GLN A 71 32.20 -3.50 55.68
CA GLN A 71 32.81 -2.65 56.72
C GLN A 71 31.98 -1.40 57.03
N GLN A 72 31.22 -0.92 56.04
CA GLN A 72 30.32 0.20 56.21
C GLN A 72 28.89 -0.24 55.86
N GLY A 73 27.96 -0.06 56.80
CA GLY A 73 26.57 -0.43 56.63
C GLY A 73 25.78 0.52 55.71
N PRO A 74 24.49 0.22 55.47
CA PRO A 74 23.58 1.11 54.77
C PRO A 74 23.50 2.47 55.49
N ARG A 75 23.77 3.55 54.77
CA ARG A 75 23.76 4.93 55.31
C ARG A 75 23.46 5.93 54.20
N PHE A 76 23.11 7.14 54.59
CA PHE A 76 23.14 8.30 53.70
C PHE A 76 24.45 9.04 53.89
N ALA A 77 25.04 9.50 52.79
CA ALA A 77 26.26 10.29 52.84
C ALA A 77 25.95 11.74 53.25
N ASP A 78 26.71 12.27 54.21
CA ASP A 78 26.56 13.65 54.68
C ASP A 78 26.87 14.66 53.57
N GLN A 79 26.14 15.77 53.56
CA GLN A 79 26.35 16.83 52.59
C GLN A 79 27.78 17.39 52.72
N GLY A 80 28.47 17.53 51.59
CA GLY A 80 29.86 18.02 51.56
C GLY A 80 30.92 16.95 51.89
N SER A 81 30.53 15.72 52.22
CA SER A 81 31.46 14.60 52.31
C SER A 81 31.93 14.14 50.91
N PHE A 82 33.12 13.55 50.84
CA PHE A 82 33.64 12.93 49.62
C PHE A 82 32.70 11.83 49.10
N GLU A 83 32.10 11.04 49.99
CA GLU A 83 31.13 10.00 49.64
C GLU A 83 29.90 10.60 48.94
N HIS A 84 29.39 11.72 49.44
CA HIS A 84 28.26 12.41 48.82
C HIS A 84 28.62 12.94 47.44
N GLU A 85 29.75 13.60 47.27
CA GLU A 85 30.18 14.13 45.97
C GLU A 85 30.36 13.00 44.94
N TYR A 86 31.03 11.91 45.33
CA TYR A 86 31.21 10.75 44.47
C TYR A 86 29.88 10.09 44.11
N GLY A 87 28.98 9.94 45.09
CA GLY A 87 27.63 9.43 44.87
C GLY A 87 26.78 10.30 43.93
N GLN A 88 26.92 11.63 44.00
CA GLN A 88 26.24 12.56 43.09
C GLN A 88 26.72 12.39 41.64
N ARG A 89 28.02 12.19 41.41
CA ARG A 89 28.55 11.92 40.06
C ARG A 89 27.97 10.62 39.49
N TRP A 90 27.86 9.57 40.30
CA TRP A 90 27.20 8.32 39.91
C TRP A 90 25.71 8.51 39.59
N LYS A 91 24.98 9.27 40.41
CA LYS A 91 23.57 9.62 40.14
C LYS A 91 23.42 10.36 38.83
N HIS A 92 24.27 11.36 38.57
CA HIS A 92 24.25 12.12 37.32
C HIS A 92 24.54 11.23 36.10
N MET A 93 25.52 10.33 36.20
CA MET A 93 25.81 9.35 35.15
C MET A 93 24.58 8.45 34.85
N HIS A 94 23.93 7.94 35.89
CA HIS A 94 22.71 7.15 35.74
C HIS A 94 21.55 7.94 35.11
N GLU A 95 21.42 9.22 35.43
CA GLU A 95 20.41 10.09 34.82
C GLU A 95 20.68 10.30 33.32
N MET A 96 21.94 10.54 32.94
CA MET A 96 22.32 10.60 31.53
C MET A 96 22.05 9.28 30.79
N TYR A 97 22.30 8.14 31.44
CA TYR A 97 21.97 6.83 30.87
C TYR A 97 20.47 6.70 30.58
N LYS A 98 19.60 7.07 31.54
CA LYS A 98 18.15 7.04 31.34
C LYS A 98 17.73 7.92 30.17
N GLN A 99 18.24 9.16 30.11
CA GLN A 99 17.94 10.09 29.01
C GLN A 99 18.36 9.52 27.65
N LYS A 100 19.52 8.88 27.56
CA LYS A 100 19.98 8.23 26.33
C LYS A 100 19.11 7.05 25.92
N VAL A 101 18.71 6.20 26.88
CA VAL A 101 17.80 5.08 26.61
C VAL A 101 16.43 5.58 26.14
N GLU A 102 15.89 6.62 26.75
CA GLU A 102 14.60 7.20 26.37
C GLU A 102 14.65 7.92 25.02
N ALA A 103 15.74 8.62 24.71
CA ALA A 103 15.97 9.20 23.39
C ALA A 103 16.01 8.10 22.31
N LEU A 104 16.82 7.06 22.53
CA LEU A 104 16.92 5.94 21.60
C LEU A 104 15.57 5.24 21.39
N LYS A 105 14.79 5.03 22.46
CA LYS A 105 13.45 4.44 22.33
C LYS A 105 12.52 5.28 21.46
N ARG A 106 12.55 6.61 21.59
CA ARG A 106 11.74 7.50 20.74
C ARG A 106 12.21 7.47 19.29
N ASP A 107 13.52 7.51 19.06
CA ASP A 107 14.09 7.47 17.72
C ASP A 107 13.73 6.17 17.00
N MET A 108 13.78 5.03 17.69
CA MET A 108 13.40 3.73 17.12
C MET A 108 11.92 3.67 16.74
N VAL A 109 11.02 4.23 17.56
CA VAL A 109 9.59 4.32 17.23
C VAL A 109 9.37 5.20 16.00
N MET A 110 10.05 6.36 15.90
CA MET A 110 9.91 7.24 14.74
C MET A 110 10.43 6.59 13.45
N GLU A 111 11.55 5.88 13.50
CA GLU A 111 12.07 5.17 12.32
C GLU A 111 11.17 3.99 11.91
N GLU A 112 10.54 3.32 12.87
CA GLU A 112 9.54 2.28 12.60
C GLU A 112 8.29 2.85 11.90
N GLU A 113 7.71 3.94 12.43
CA GLU A 113 6.56 4.62 11.82
C GLU A 113 6.89 5.13 10.41
N LYS A 114 8.11 5.64 10.21
CA LYS A 114 8.59 6.10 8.90
C LYS A 114 8.72 4.95 7.91
N LEU A 115 9.25 3.80 8.33
CA LEU A 115 9.33 2.61 7.49
C LEU A 115 7.95 2.13 7.07
N GLU A 116 7.00 2.09 8.00
CA GLU A 116 5.62 1.71 7.69
C GLU A 116 4.97 2.64 6.68
N ALA A 117 5.13 3.95 6.86
CA ALA A 117 4.60 4.93 5.93
C ALA A 117 5.16 4.74 4.51
N GLN A 118 6.46 4.46 4.39
CA GLN A 118 7.10 4.18 3.10
C GLN A 118 6.59 2.89 2.47
N MET A 119 6.42 1.82 3.26
CA MET A 119 5.91 0.55 2.76
C MET A 119 4.46 0.64 2.30
N GLU A 120 3.62 1.36 3.05
CA GLU A 120 2.21 1.55 2.69
C GLU A 120 2.06 2.42 1.44
N PHE A 121 2.90 3.46 1.31
CA PHE A 121 2.97 4.24 0.08
C PHE A 121 3.35 3.36 -1.12
N ALA A 122 4.41 2.56 -1.00
CA ALA A 122 4.85 1.66 -2.07
C ALA A 122 3.79 0.61 -2.43
N ARG A 123 3.04 0.10 -1.44
CA ARG A 123 1.90 -0.81 -1.66
C ARG A 123 0.84 -0.13 -2.51
N HIS A 124 0.41 1.07 -2.13
CA HIS A 124 -0.63 1.80 -2.87
C HIS A 124 -0.18 2.17 -4.28
N GLU A 125 1.07 2.59 -4.48
CA GLU A 125 1.60 2.85 -5.82
C GLU A 125 1.55 1.60 -6.69
N HIS A 126 1.93 0.44 -6.14
CA HIS A 126 1.87 -0.82 -6.85
C HIS A 126 0.42 -1.22 -7.20
N GLU A 127 -0.52 -1.07 -6.27
CA GLU A 127 -1.95 -1.33 -6.50
C GLU A 127 -2.51 -0.42 -7.61
N ILE A 128 -2.16 0.87 -7.59
CA ILE A 128 -2.56 1.84 -8.61
C ILE A 128 -2.00 1.45 -9.98
N GLU A 129 -0.73 1.08 -10.06
CA GLU A 129 -0.11 0.70 -11.34
C GLU A 129 -0.72 -0.59 -11.91
N GLN A 130 -1.03 -1.58 -11.06
CA GLN A 130 -1.76 -2.76 -11.50
C GLN A 130 -3.14 -2.41 -12.09
N LEU A 131 -3.88 -1.51 -11.45
CA LEU A 131 -5.18 -1.06 -11.94
C LEU A 131 -5.06 -0.28 -13.26
N ARG A 132 -4.04 0.56 -13.40
CA ARG A 132 -3.75 1.29 -14.65
C ARG A 132 -3.45 0.32 -15.79
N GLU A 133 -2.69 -0.73 -15.52
CA GLU A 133 -2.39 -1.75 -16.54
C GLU A 133 -3.65 -2.52 -16.95
N GLN A 134 -4.50 -2.90 -16.00
CA GLN A 134 -5.78 -3.53 -16.30
C GLN A 134 -6.69 -2.65 -17.16
N LEU A 135 -6.71 -1.33 -16.92
CA LEU A 135 -7.44 -0.36 -17.74
C LEU A 135 -6.88 -0.29 -19.16
N ARG A 136 -5.55 -0.16 -19.32
CA ARG A 136 -4.89 -0.17 -20.64
C ARG A 136 -5.26 -1.41 -21.45
N MET A 137 -5.20 -2.60 -20.83
CA MET A 137 -5.55 -3.86 -21.49
C MET A 137 -7.02 -3.89 -21.92
N ARG A 138 -7.94 -3.40 -21.07
CA ARG A 138 -9.37 -3.33 -21.40
C ARG A 138 -9.65 -2.36 -22.54
N GLU A 139 -8.95 -1.23 -22.59
CA GLU A 139 -9.08 -0.25 -23.68
C GLU A 139 -8.58 -0.82 -25.00
N GLN A 140 -7.42 -1.47 -25.01
CA GLN A 140 -6.90 -2.16 -26.20
C GLN A 140 -7.84 -3.24 -26.72
N ASP A 141 -8.44 -4.03 -25.82
CA ASP A 141 -9.43 -5.04 -26.18
C ASP A 141 -10.69 -4.43 -26.81
N LYS A 142 -11.16 -3.30 -26.27
CA LYS A 142 -12.29 -2.55 -26.82
C LYS A 142 -11.96 -2.00 -28.20
N ASP A 143 -10.79 -1.41 -28.38
CA ASP A 143 -10.37 -0.83 -29.66
C ASP A 143 -10.16 -1.90 -30.72
N ARG A 144 -9.59 -3.07 -30.35
CA ARG A 144 -9.49 -4.24 -31.24
C ARG A 144 -10.86 -4.70 -31.72
N LYS A 145 -11.81 -4.90 -30.79
CA LYS A 145 -13.19 -5.29 -31.13
C LYS A 145 -13.87 -4.25 -32.02
N LYS A 146 -13.65 -2.96 -31.74
CA LYS A 146 -14.20 -1.87 -32.57
C LYS A 146 -13.64 -1.92 -33.99
N ALA A 147 -12.32 -2.08 -34.15
CA ALA A 147 -11.67 -2.18 -35.46
C ALA A 147 -12.16 -3.41 -36.25
N GLU A 148 -12.34 -4.56 -35.60
CA GLU A 148 -12.93 -5.76 -36.21
C GLU A 148 -14.37 -5.50 -36.69
N TRP A 149 -15.18 -4.81 -35.89
CA TRP A 149 -16.54 -4.41 -36.26
C TRP A 149 -16.56 -3.44 -37.46
N GLU A 150 -15.72 -2.40 -37.44
CA GLU A 150 -15.60 -1.43 -38.53
C GLU A 150 -15.12 -2.09 -39.84
N MET A 151 -14.17 -3.04 -39.78
CA MET A 151 -13.73 -3.80 -40.95
C MET A 151 -14.86 -4.67 -41.52
N LYS A 152 -15.61 -5.36 -40.66
CA LYS A 152 -16.75 -6.19 -41.07
C LYS A 152 -17.87 -5.35 -41.70
N GLU A 153 -18.15 -4.19 -41.13
CA GLU A 153 -19.15 -3.25 -41.66
C GLU A 153 -18.75 -2.74 -43.05
N ARG A 154 -17.47 -2.33 -43.22
CA ARG A 154 -16.93 -1.93 -44.53
C ARG A 154 -17.07 -3.04 -45.57
N PHE A 155 -16.73 -4.29 -45.22
CA PHE A 155 -16.86 -5.44 -46.10
C PHE A 155 -18.32 -5.69 -46.54
N VAL A 156 -19.27 -5.58 -45.61
CA VAL A 156 -20.71 -5.73 -45.92
C VAL A 156 -21.19 -4.59 -46.81
N ASN A 157 -20.81 -3.34 -46.54
CA ASN A 157 -21.22 -2.20 -47.35
C ASN A 157 -20.64 -2.28 -48.77
N GLU A 158 -19.35 -2.62 -48.92
CA GLU A 158 -18.72 -2.80 -50.25
C GLU A 158 -19.38 -3.94 -51.03
N SER A 159 -19.71 -5.06 -50.38
CA SER A 159 -20.42 -6.17 -51.01
C SER A 159 -21.81 -5.76 -51.50
N ARG A 160 -22.53 -4.95 -50.71
CA ARG A 160 -23.84 -4.41 -51.08
C ARG A 160 -23.75 -3.45 -52.26
N GLU A 161 -22.75 -2.57 -52.28
CA GLU A 161 -22.50 -1.66 -53.40
C GLU A 161 -22.14 -2.42 -54.69
N ARG A 162 -21.30 -3.45 -54.61
CA ARG A 162 -20.99 -4.33 -55.75
C ARG A 162 -22.23 -5.02 -56.30
N LEU A 163 -23.08 -5.55 -55.42
CA LEU A 163 -24.35 -6.18 -55.82
C LEU A 163 -25.30 -5.16 -56.46
N GLN A 164 -25.36 -3.94 -55.92
CA GLN A 164 -26.19 -2.85 -56.47
C GLN A 164 -25.69 -2.39 -57.84
N MET A 165 -24.37 -2.28 -58.04
CA MET A 165 -23.77 -2.00 -59.34
C MET A 165 -24.08 -3.11 -60.35
N GLN A 166 -23.96 -4.38 -59.96
CA GLN A 166 -24.27 -5.52 -60.84
C GLN A 166 -25.76 -5.55 -61.25
N MET A 167 -26.66 -5.19 -60.34
CA MET A 167 -28.09 -5.02 -60.62
C MET A 167 -28.36 -3.81 -61.54
N SER A 168 -27.63 -2.71 -61.36
CA SER A 168 -27.74 -1.51 -62.22
C SER A 168 -27.27 -1.80 -63.65
N ASP A 169 -26.16 -2.54 -63.81
CA ASP A 169 -25.66 -2.99 -65.11
C ASP A 169 -26.63 -3.96 -65.79
N GLN A 170 -27.25 -4.89 -65.06
CA GLN A 170 -28.30 -5.75 -65.61
C GLN A 170 -29.54 -4.94 -66.02
N ARG A 171 -29.90 -3.88 -65.29
CA ARG A 171 -30.99 -2.97 -65.66
C ARG A 171 -30.67 -2.14 -66.91
N MET A 172 -29.43 -1.66 -67.04
CA MET A 172 -28.96 -0.93 -68.23
C MET A 172 -28.80 -1.86 -69.45
N GLY A 173 -28.45 -3.13 -69.24
CA GLY A 173 -28.43 -4.18 -70.28
C GLY A 173 -29.82 -4.67 -70.72
N PHE A 174 -30.85 -4.51 -69.88
CA PHE A 174 -32.24 -4.88 -70.22
C PHE A 174 -33.01 -3.75 -70.92
N GLN A 175 -32.51 -2.51 -70.91
CA GLN A 175 -33.13 -1.38 -71.60
C GLN A 175 -32.79 -1.32 -73.10
N GLY A 176 -32.01 -2.27 -73.62
CA GLY A 176 -31.66 -2.40 -75.03
C GLY A 176 -32.61 -3.28 -75.87
N ASN A 177 -33.55 -4.01 -75.28
CA ASN A 177 -34.45 -4.87 -76.06
C ASN A 177 -35.74 -5.22 -75.29
N ASN A 178 -36.73 -4.32 -75.31
CA ASN A 178 -38.18 -4.61 -75.25
C ASN A 178 -38.97 -3.30 -75.03
N SER A 179 -39.03 -2.48 -76.09
CA SER A 179 -40.27 -1.75 -76.36
C SER A 179 -41.25 -2.74 -76.99
N PHE A 180 -42.56 -2.60 -76.73
CA PHE A 180 -43.68 -3.47 -77.14
C PHE A 180 -44.06 -4.60 -76.16
N ASN A 181 -44.70 -4.25 -75.04
CA ASN A 181 -46.16 -4.42 -74.95
C ASN A 181 -46.69 -3.93 -73.59
N ASN A 182 -47.61 -2.98 -73.70
CA ASN A 182 -48.44 -2.47 -72.62
C ASN A 182 -49.67 -3.41 -72.47
N ARG A 183 -50.01 -3.82 -71.23
CA ARG A 183 -51.35 -3.75 -70.63
C ARG A 183 -51.56 -4.81 -69.53
N ASN A 184 -52.02 -4.31 -68.38
CA ASN A 184 -52.89 -4.94 -67.38
C ASN A 184 -52.62 -6.40 -66.98
N ASN A 185 -52.26 -6.60 -65.71
CA ASN A 185 -53.10 -7.43 -64.84
C ASN A 185 -52.96 -7.02 -63.37
N SER A 186 -54.14 -6.81 -62.78
CA SER A 186 -54.38 -6.65 -61.36
C SER A 186 -54.50 -8.04 -60.72
N PHE A 187 -54.19 -8.11 -59.43
CA PHE A 187 -54.62 -9.12 -58.45
C PHE A 187 -53.90 -10.49 -58.35
N ASP A 188 -53.57 -10.78 -57.08
CA ASP A 188 -53.56 -12.06 -56.34
C ASP A 188 -52.30 -12.96 -56.22
N MET A 189 -52.21 -13.50 -54.98
CA MET A 189 -51.38 -14.60 -54.43
C MET A 189 -49.95 -14.24 -53.98
N MET A 190 -49.45 -14.51 -52.76
CA MET A 190 -49.80 -15.29 -51.54
C MET A 190 -48.98 -14.62 -50.39
N ASN A 191 -49.39 -14.43 -49.14
CA ASN A 191 -50.07 -15.26 -48.13
C ASN A 191 -49.53 -16.69 -47.92
N GLN A 192 -48.41 -16.80 -47.21
CA GLN A 192 -48.08 -17.83 -46.21
C GLN A 192 -46.78 -17.37 -45.52
N GLY A 193 -46.61 -17.30 -44.21
CA GLY A 193 -47.34 -17.94 -43.13
C GLY A 193 -46.35 -18.82 -42.33
N GLY A 194 -45.99 -18.36 -41.12
CA GLY A 194 -45.43 -19.18 -40.04
C GLY A 194 -43.90 -19.26 -39.97
N GLY A 195 -43.24 -19.13 -38.81
CA GLY A 195 -43.71 -19.04 -37.44
C GLY A 195 -42.55 -19.23 -36.44
N GLY A 196 -42.83 -19.00 -35.16
CA GLY A 196 -41.95 -19.27 -34.01
C GLY A 196 -41.36 -17.98 -33.45
N GLY A 197 -42.02 -17.31 -32.49
CA GLY A 197 -42.11 -17.73 -31.09
C GLY A 197 -41.13 -16.83 -30.33
N GLY A 198 -41.46 -16.06 -29.30
CA GLY A 198 -42.45 -16.13 -28.24
C GLY A 198 -41.85 -15.29 -27.10
N GLY A 199 -42.65 -14.85 -26.13
CA GLY A 199 -42.12 -14.36 -24.85
C GLY A 199 -42.15 -12.84 -24.62
N ASN A 200 -43.36 -12.31 -24.47
CA ASN A 200 -43.82 -11.57 -23.29
C ASN A 200 -42.77 -11.06 -22.26
N ARG A 201 -42.75 -9.74 -21.97
CA ARG A 201 -43.09 -9.14 -20.64
C ARG A 201 -42.62 -7.67 -20.50
N ASN A 202 -43.61 -6.80 -20.26
CA ASN A 202 -43.69 -5.70 -19.28
C ASN A 202 -42.45 -4.91 -18.82
N ASN A 203 -42.48 -3.59 -19.08
CA ASN A 203 -42.55 -2.43 -18.13
C ASN A 203 -41.95 -1.21 -18.86
N SER A 204 -42.70 -0.13 -19.12
CA SER A 204 -43.19 0.89 -18.18
C SER A 204 -42.07 1.69 -17.49
N PHE A 205 -42.15 3.02 -17.66
CA PHE A 205 -41.31 4.12 -17.14
C PHE A 205 -39.93 4.27 -17.80
N GLY A 206 -39.67 5.34 -18.57
CA GLY A 206 -39.64 6.73 -18.10
C GLY A 206 -38.34 6.90 -17.29
N GLY A 207 -37.23 7.36 -17.86
CA GLY A 207 -37.07 8.72 -18.35
C GLY A 207 -36.43 9.57 -17.25
N GLU A 208 -35.13 9.41 -17.00
CA GLU A 208 -34.32 10.45 -16.36
C GLU A 208 -32.85 10.28 -16.77
N VAL A 209 -32.45 11.07 -17.74
CA VAL A 209 -31.05 11.30 -18.12
C VAL A 209 -30.47 12.23 -17.06
N ARG A 210 -29.60 11.72 -16.19
CA ARG A 210 -28.75 12.57 -15.35
C ARG A 210 -27.47 12.89 -16.12
N ASP A 211 -27.51 14.06 -16.71
CA ASP A 211 -26.37 14.82 -17.19
C ASP A 211 -25.34 15.02 -16.05
N TYR A 212 -24.16 14.42 -16.19
CA TYR A 212 -23.00 14.83 -15.40
C TYR A 212 -22.16 15.75 -16.27
N GLY A 213 -22.54 17.03 -16.24
CA GLY A 213 -21.79 18.13 -16.81
C GLY A 213 -20.36 18.18 -16.28
N HIS A 214 -19.44 18.41 -17.21
CA HIS A 214 -18.08 18.85 -16.97
C HIS A 214 -18.04 20.09 -16.06
N GLY A 215 -17.41 19.93 -14.89
CA GLY A 215 -17.05 21.02 -13.99
C GLY A 215 -15.69 20.72 -13.37
N GLY A 216 -14.62 20.99 -14.12
CA GLY A 216 -13.25 20.87 -13.62
C GLY A 216 -12.98 21.93 -12.55
N GLN A 217 -12.87 21.50 -11.29
CA GLN A 217 -12.19 22.25 -10.25
C GLN A 217 -11.14 21.33 -9.62
N LYS A 218 -9.87 21.58 -9.98
CA LYS A 218 -8.71 20.99 -9.30
C LYS A 218 -8.77 21.38 -7.83
N ARG A 219 -9.15 20.44 -6.96
CA ARG A 219 -8.90 20.58 -5.52
C ARG A 219 -7.46 20.17 -5.27
N GLN A 220 -6.61 21.16 -4.99
CA GLN A 220 -5.25 20.95 -4.51
C GLN A 220 -5.32 20.12 -3.21
N SER A 221 -4.63 18.98 -3.17
CA SER A 221 -4.59 18.15 -1.97
C SER A 221 -3.81 18.87 -0.86
N ARG A 222 -4.26 18.73 0.38
CA ARG A 222 -3.56 19.27 1.56
C ARG A 222 -2.14 18.70 1.71
N PHE A 223 -1.86 17.55 1.08
CA PHE A 223 -0.54 16.94 1.02
C PHE A 223 0.41 17.63 0.02
N ASP A 224 -0.09 18.07 -1.15
CA ASP A 224 0.74 18.76 -2.17
C ASP A 224 1.30 20.09 -1.64
N ASN A 225 0.56 20.75 -0.75
CA ASN A 225 0.99 22.00 -0.12
C ASN A 225 2.13 21.80 0.90
N HIS A 226 2.34 20.58 1.41
CA HIS A 226 3.37 20.32 2.42
C HIS A 226 4.75 20.11 1.81
N GLU A 227 4.84 19.46 0.65
CA GLU A 227 6.10 19.29 -0.09
C GLU A 227 6.59 20.61 -0.71
N MET A 228 5.68 21.40 -1.32
CA MET A 228 6.04 22.72 -1.87
C MET A 228 6.52 23.69 -0.78
N ASN A 229 5.94 23.66 0.42
CA ASN A 229 6.40 24.50 1.52
C ASN A 229 7.79 24.09 2.05
N GLN A 230 8.10 22.79 2.05
CA GLN A 230 9.42 22.32 2.48
C GLN A 230 10.52 22.66 1.47
N MET A 231 10.23 22.59 0.16
CA MET A 231 11.18 23.01 -0.88
C MET A 231 11.46 24.52 -0.85
N ASN A 232 10.42 25.34 -0.65
CA ASN A 232 10.61 26.80 -0.55
C ASN A 232 11.38 27.20 0.71
N GLN A 233 11.14 26.55 1.86
CA GLN A 233 11.94 26.82 3.08
C GLN A 233 13.41 26.44 2.92
N GLN A 234 13.74 25.38 2.18
CA GLN A 234 15.13 25.02 1.92
C GLN A 234 15.81 25.99 0.94
N GLN A 235 15.10 26.50 -0.07
CA GLN A 235 15.65 27.52 -0.97
C GLN A 235 15.93 28.85 -0.27
N ASP A 236 15.03 29.30 0.61
CA ASP A 236 15.23 30.55 1.37
C ASP A 236 16.41 30.44 2.35
N GLN A 237 16.61 29.27 2.97
CA GLN A 237 17.78 29.03 3.83
C GLN A 237 19.09 29.00 3.03
N GLN A 238 19.11 28.44 1.82
CA GLN A 238 20.29 28.44 0.97
C GLN A 238 20.64 29.84 0.44
N GLN A 239 19.63 30.64 0.08
CA GLN A 239 19.86 32.02 -0.35
C GLN A 239 20.34 32.92 0.80
N GLY A 240 19.81 32.73 2.02
CA GLY A 240 20.28 33.44 3.21
C GLY A 240 21.74 33.13 3.56
N GLN A 241 22.17 31.88 3.42
CA GLN A 241 23.58 31.50 3.63
C GLN A 241 24.51 32.05 2.55
N GLN A 242 24.07 32.12 1.29
CA GLN A 242 24.86 32.74 0.22
C GLN A 242 25.01 34.25 0.40
N GLN A 243 23.98 34.96 0.87
CA GLN A 243 24.10 36.39 1.17
C GLN A 243 25.02 36.68 2.35
N GLN A 244 25.02 35.84 3.39
CA GLN A 244 25.96 35.99 4.51
C GLN A 244 27.42 35.73 4.09
N GLN A 245 27.67 34.79 3.18
CA GLN A 245 29.03 34.55 2.67
C GLN A 245 29.54 35.70 1.78
N GLN A 246 28.65 36.41 1.08
CA GLN A 246 29.02 37.57 0.27
C GLN A 246 29.30 38.83 1.10
N GLN A 247 28.69 38.98 2.29
CA GLN A 247 28.99 40.11 3.19
C GLN A 247 30.32 39.96 3.95
N HIS A 248 30.88 38.75 4.03
CA HIS A 248 32.18 38.52 4.68
C HIS A 248 33.40 38.76 3.77
N HIS A 249 33.19 39.10 2.50
CA HIS A 249 34.25 39.35 1.50
C HIS A 249 34.31 40.80 1.00
N GLN A 250 33.66 41.74 1.69
CA GLN A 250 33.93 43.18 1.61
C GLN A 250 34.45 43.68 2.96
#